data_AF-A0ABD3WS46-F1
#
_entry.id   AF-A0ABD3WS46-F1
#
_cell.length_a   1.000
_cell.length_b   1.000
_cell.length_c   1.000
_cell.angle_alpha   90.00
_cell.angle_beta   90.00
_cell.angle_gamma   90.00
#
_symmetry.space_group_name_H-M   'P 1'
#
loop_
_entity.id
_entity.type
_entity.pdbx_description
1 polymer ?
#
loop_
_entity_poly.entity_id
_entity_poly.type
_entity_poly.pdbx_seq_one_letter_code
_entity_poly.pdbx_strand_id
1 'polypeptide(L)' 'AYLIINITDSNDHDPNFTQPIYSFSVPENDDDGSRALQNVSIGEVNATDADKGENGHVSYYILFQTPTNAFAILP' A
#
# COMPACT_ATOMS: atom_id res chain seq x y z
N ALA A 1 48.39 -1.32 9.51
CA ALA A 1 47.35 -0.26 9.53
C ALA A 1 46.27 -0.66 8.54
N TYR A 2 45.00 -0.45 8.86
CA TYR A 2 43.87 -0.77 7.99
C TYR A 2 42.98 0.48 7.85
N LEU A 3 42.42 0.69 6.66
CA LEU A 3 41.40 1.69 6.41
C LEU A 3 40.04 0.99 6.37
N ILE A 4 39.08 1.48 7.15
CA ILE A 4 37.70 1.00 7.12
C ILE A 4 36.90 1.95 6.23
N ILE A 5 36.19 1.39 5.26
CA ILE A 5 35.26 2.12 4.40
C ILE A 5 33.86 1.60 4.71
N ASN A 6 32.97 2.49 5.12
CA ASN A 6 31.57 2.18 5.36
C ASN A 6 30.74 2.62 4.17
N ILE A 7 30.00 1.70 3.58
CA ILE A 7 29.04 2.01 2.52
C ILE A 7 27.67 2.25 3.17
N THR A 8 27.10 3.41 2.91
CA THR A 8 25.75 3.76 3.32
C THR A 8 24.78 3.52 2.18
N ASP A 9 23.53 3.25 2.55
CA ASP A 9 22.42 3.11 1.61
C ASP A 9 22.10 4.44 0.91
N SER A 10 21.54 4.38 -0.29
CA SER A 10 20.97 5.52 -1.02
C SER A 10 19.60 5.09 -1.54
N ASN A 11 18.67 6.03 -1.68
CA ASN A 11 17.37 5.73 -2.26
C ASN A 11 17.50 5.65 -3.79
N ASP A 12 17.72 4.45 -4.30
CA ASP A 12 17.99 4.17 -5.71
C ASP A 12 17.15 3.00 -6.29
N HIS A 13 16.24 2.44 -5.50
CA HIS A 13 15.21 1.53 -5.96
C HIS A 13 13.83 2.18 -5.84
N ASP A 14 12.95 1.88 -6.79
CA ASP A 14 11.55 2.31 -6.72
C ASP A 14 10.70 1.23 -6.01
N PRO A 15 9.65 1.61 -5.26
CA PRO A 15 8.69 0.65 -4.73
C PRO A 15 7.97 -0.12 -5.84
N ASN A 16 7.96 -1.44 -5.74
CA ASN A 16 7.32 -2.33 -6.72
C ASN A 16 6.14 -3.09 -6.10
N PHE A 17 4.95 -2.96 -6.68
CA PHE A 17 3.78 -3.75 -6.27
C PHE A 17 4.00 -5.25 -6.49
N THR A 18 3.51 -6.08 -5.57
CA THR A 18 3.63 -7.54 -5.67
C THR A 18 2.72 -8.13 -6.75
N GLN A 19 1.68 -7.39 -7.15
CA GLN A 19 0.79 -7.76 -8.25
C GLN A 19 0.58 -6.57 -9.19
N PRO A 20 0.51 -6.81 -10.51
CA PRO A 20 0.22 -5.74 -11.46
C PRO A 20 -1.22 -5.22 -11.36
N ILE A 21 -2.14 -6.05 -10.87
CA ILE A 21 -3.56 -5.73 -10.70
C ILE A 21 -4.05 -6.42 -9.41
N TYR A 22 -4.70 -5.66 -8.53
CA TYR A 22 -5.43 -6.18 -7.38
C TYR A 22 -6.93 -6.10 -7.67
N SER A 23 -7.66 -7.17 -7.39
CA SER A 23 -9.11 -7.22 -7.58
C SER A 23 -9.77 -7.66 -6.29
N PHE A 24 -10.77 -6.91 -5.85
CA PHE A 24 -11.55 -7.19 -4.66
C PHE A 24 -13.04 -7.14 -4.99
N SER A 25 -13.83 -7.91 -4.24
CA SER A 25 -15.29 -7.92 -4.37
C SER A 25 -15.90 -7.51 -3.04
N VAL A 26 -16.81 -6.54 -3.09
CA VAL A 26 -17.54 -6.06 -1.93
C VAL A 26 -19.01 -6.43 -2.13
N PRO A 27 -19.64 -7.17 -1.20
CA PRO A 27 -21.07 -7.43 -1.29
C PRO A 27 -21.83 -6.11 -1.18
N GLU A 28 -22.97 -5.97 -1.85
CA GLU A 28 -23.76 -4.73 -1.78
C GLU A 28 -24.48 -4.56 -0.43
N ASN A 29 -24.76 -5.69 0.25
CA ASN A 29 -25.50 -5.75 1.50
C ASN A 29 -24.69 -6.53 2.54
N ASP A 30 -24.67 -6.04 3.77
CA ASP A 30 -24.33 -6.86 4.94
C ASP A 30 -25.61 -7.61 5.36
N ASP A 31 -25.51 -8.90 5.70
CA ASP A 31 -26.66 -9.80 5.94
C ASP A 31 -27.62 -9.29 7.05
N ASP A 32 -27.19 -8.31 7.85
CA ASP A 32 -27.96 -7.70 8.95
C ASP A 32 -28.78 -6.45 8.56
N GLY A 33 -28.93 -6.15 7.26
CA GLY A 33 -29.97 -5.29 6.71
C GLY A 33 -30.04 -3.83 7.19
N SER A 34 -29.09 -3.35 8.00
CA SER A 34 -29.25 -2.10 8.76
C SER A 34 -28.01 -1.20 8.81
N ARG A 35 -26.87 -1.62 8.25
CA ARG A 35 -25.64 -0.82 8.27
C ARG A 35 -25.05 -0.73 6.87
N ALA A 36 -25.08 0.46 6.29
CA ALA A 36 -24.27 0.77 5.13
C ALA A 36 -22.81 0.36 5.43
N LEU A 37 -22.16 -0.33 4.48
CA LEU A 37 -20.79 -0.80 4.58
C LEU A 37 -19.84 0.39 4.74
N GLN A 38 -19.67 0.83 5.97
CA GLN A 38 -18.74 1.89 6.36
C GLN A 38 -17.62 1.26 7.15
N ASN A 39 -16.37 1.63 6.84
CA ASN A 39 -15.17 1.15 7.51
C ASN A 39 -14.96 -0.38 7.41
N VAL A 40 -15.39 -1.00 6.32
CA VAL A 40 -15.13 -2.42 6.05
C VAL A 40 -13.76 -2.55 5.41
N SER A 41 -12.92 -3.45 5.94
CA SER A 41 -11.68 -3.82 5.28
C SER A 41 -11.98 -4.66 4.05
N ILE A 42 -11.62 -4.15 2.88
CA ILE A 42 -11.89 -4.79 1.58
C ILE A 42 -10.73 -5.74 1.21
N GLY A 43 -9.51 -5.35 1.55
CA GLY A 43 -8.29 -6.08 1.23
C GLY A 43 -7.05 -5.23 1.44
N GLU A 44 -5.92 -5.77 1.02
CA GLU A 44 -4.60 -5.17 1.18
C GLU A 44 -3.86 -5.17 -0.16
N VAL A 45 -3.12 -4.10 -0.41
CA VAL A 45 -2.13 -4.00 -1.50
C VAL A 45 -0.75 -3.97 -0.87
N ASN A 46 0.24 -4.56 -1.56
CA ASN A 46 1.60 -4.61 -1.04
C ASN A 46 2.59 -4.22 -2.13
N ALA A 47 3.53 -3.34 -1.79
CA ALA A 47 4.67 -2.97 -2.59
C ALA A 47 5.94 -3.06 -1.75
N THR A 48 7.03 -3.45 -2.39
CA THR A 48 8.33 -3.64 -1.76
C THR A 48 9.37 -2.78 -2.43
N ASP A 49 10.19 -2.16 -1.61
CA ASP A 49 11.38 -1.43 -2.02
C ASP A 49 12.62 -2.18 -1.53
N ALA A 50 13.70 -2.18 -2.32
CA ALA A 50 14.91 -2.93 -2.01
C ALA A 50 15.90 -2.14 -1.14
N ASP A 51 15.66 -0.85 -0.93
CA ASP A 51 16.49 0.04 -0.13
C ASP A 51 16.31 -0.21 1.38
N LYS A 52 17.24 0.28 2.18
CA LYS A 52 17.28 -0.02 3.62
C LYS A 52 16.67 1.09 4.46
N GLY A 53 15.99 0.69 5.53
CA GLY A 53 15.44 1.62 6.51
C GLY A 53 14.40 2.53 5.88
N GLU A 54 14.51 3.84 6.13
CA GLU A 54 13.56 4.84 5.62
C GLU A 54 13.54 4.95 4.09
N ASN A 55 14.65 4.64 3.41
CA ASN A 55 14.70 4.66 1.95
C ASN A 55 13.76 3.61 1.35
N GLY A 56 13.61 2.46 2.03
CA GLY A 56 12.68 1.41 1.64
C GLY A 56 11.27 1.54 2.25
N HIS A 57 10.96 2.67 2.90
CA HIS A 57 9.64 2.89 3.50
C HIS A 57 8.61 3.27 2.44
N VAL A 58 7.58 2.44 2.29
CA VAL A 58 6.55 2.60 1.27
C VAL A 58 5.30 3.27 1.86
N SER A 59 4.81 4.31 1.19
CA SER A 59 3.55 4.99 1.48
C SER A 59 2.59 4.90 0.29
N TYR A 60 1.31 4.71 0.56
CA TYR A 60 0.29 4.48 -0.46
C TYR A 60 -0.70 5.64 -0.56
N TYR A 61 -1.17 5.91 -1.77
CA TYR A 61 -2.22 6.89 -2.04
C TYR A 61 -3.07 6.47 -3.24
N ILE A 62 -4.35 6.82 -3.21
CA ILE A 62 -5.28 6.59 -4.32
C ILE A 62 -5.20 7.77 -5.28
N LEU A 63 -4.77 7.51 -6.51
CA LEU A 63 -4.72 8.53 -7.58
C LEU A 63 -6.10 8.86 -8.15
N PHE A 64 -6.90 7.83 -8.45
CA PHE A 64 -8.19 7.97 -9.11
C PHE A 64 -9.19 6.97 -8.54
N GLN A 65 -10.44 7.40 -8.36
CA GLN A 65 -11.56 6.56 -7.97
C GLN A 65 -12.87 7.11 -8.53
N THR A 66 -13.79 6.20 -8.89
CA THR A 66 -15.14 6.53 -9.36
C THR A 66 -16.12 5.57 -8.71
N PRO A 67 -17.09 6.06 -7.91
CA PRO A 67 -17.29 7.45 -7.50
C PRO A 67 -16.13 7.98 -6.64
N THR A 68 -15.99 9.32 -6.57
CA THR A 68 -14.95 9.97 -5.77
C THR A 68 -15.15 9.75 -4.26
N ASN A 69 -14.06 9.55 -3.53
CA ASN A 69 -14.02 9.35 -2.06
C ASN A 69 -14.84 8.15 -1.53
N ALA A 70 -15.01 7.10 -2.34
CA ALA A 70 -15.63 5.85 -1.93
C ALA A 70 -14.68 4.94 -1.13
N PHE A 71 -13.38 5.00 -1.41
CA PHE A 71 -12.38 4.15 -0.78
C PHE A 71 -11.23 4.97 -0.20
N ALA A 72 -10.60 4.41 0.83
CA ALA A 72 -9.42 4.96 1.49
C ALA A 72 -8.38 3.85 1.72
N ILE A 73 -7.10 4.21 1.71
CA ILE A 73 -6.01 3.35 2.16
C ILE A 73 -5.69 3.76 3.59
N LEU A 74 -5.70 2.79 4.50
CA LEU A 74 -5.26 2.99 5.87
C LEU A 74 -3.74 2.79 5.94
N PRO A 75 -3.03 3.54 6.82
CA PRO A 75 -1.59 3.37 7.02
C PRO A 75 -1.22 1.99 7.55
#